data_AF-E0NUQ0-F1
#
_entry.id   AF-E0NUQ0-F1
#
_cell.length_a   1.000
_cell.length_b   1.000
_cell.length_c   1.000
_cell.angle_alpha   90.00
_cell.angle_beta   90.00
_cell.angle_gamma   90.00
#
_symmetry.space_group_name_H-M   'P 1'
#
loop_
_entity.id
_entity.type
_entity.pdbx_description
1 polymer ?
#
loop_
_entity_poly.entity_id
_entity_poly.type
_entity_poly.pdbx_seq_one_letter_code
_entity_poly.pdbx_strand_id
1 'polypeptide(L)'
;MGKTKYQQTIIAKLRRLREEKGYSQQKIGYILGLSNGQVGNIESTKQTHKYTLSQIRTLCKEFHVRIEQIFLEEDDHETKDVIDLLIDRIIAYGES
;
A
#
# COMPACT_ATOMS: atom_id res chain seq x y z
N MET A 1 15.54 4.66 11.24
CA MET A 1 15.18 3.24 11.08
C MET A 1 14.46 3.06 9.76
N GLY A 2 14.58 1.90 9.12
CA GLY A 2 13.92 1.59 7.83
C GLY A 2 12.44 1.24 7.99
N LYS A 3 11.77 0.95 6.88
CA LYS A 3 10.39 0.43 6.88
C LYS A 3 10.31 -0.89 7.65
N THR A 4 9.26 -1.07 8.46
CA THR A 4 8.97 -2.33 9.13
C THR A 4 8.66 -3.44 8.11
N LYS A 5 8.74 -4.70 8.53
CA LYS A 5 8.38 -5.84 7.67
C LYS A 5 6.95 -5.71 7.13
N TYR A 6 6.00 -5.29 7.98
CA TYR A 6 4.61 -5.12 7.58
C TYR A 6 4.43 -3.99 6.55
N GLN A 7 5.09 -2.84 6.76
CA GLN A 7 5.09 -1.75 5.78
C GLN A 7 5.65 -2.19 4.43
N GLN A 8 6.73 -2.99 4.42
CA GLN A 8 7.29 -3.56 3.19
C GLN A 8 6.31 -4.51 2.50
N THR A 9 5.59 -5.36 3.25
CA THR A 9 4.54 -6.23 2.69
C THR A 9 3.47 -5.42 1.97
N ILE A 10 2.93 -4.38 2.60
CA ILE A 10 1.88 -3.53 2.01
C ILE A 10 2.39 -2.81 0.75
N ILE A 11 3.59 -2.24 0.81
CA ILE A 11 4.22 -1.56 -0.35
C ILE A 11 4.47 -2.56 -1.48
N ALA A 12 4.96 -3.76 -1.18
CA ALA A 12 5.18 -4.79 -2.18
C ALA A 12 3.86 -5.26 -2.83
N LYS A 13 2.77 -5.37 -2.05
CA LYS A 13 1.43 -5.71 -2.56
C LYS A 13 0.92 -4.65 -3.54
N LEU A 14 1.02 -3.37 -3.18
CA LEU A 14 0.65 -2.24 -4.06
C LEU A 14 1.52 -2.17 -5.31
N ARG A 15 2.82 -2.45 -5.19
CA ARG A 15 3.74 -2.52 -6.33
C ARG A 15 3.35 -3.65 -7.30
N ARG A 16 3.03 -4.84 -6.80
CA ARG A 16 2.58 -5.97 -7.63
C ARG A 16 1.29 -5.62 -8.37
N LEU A 17 0.30 -5.07 -7.65
CA LEU A 17 -0.95 -4.59 -8.28
C LEU A 17 -0.68 -3.55 -9.37
N ARG A 18 0.23 -2.61 -9.13
CA ARG A 18 0.65 -1.62 -10.13
C ARG A 18 1.20 -2.30 -11.39
N GLU A 19 2.10 -3.27 -11.22
CA GLU A 19 2.74 -4.01 -12.31
C GLU A 19 1.74 -4.90 -13.07
N GLU A 20 0.87 -5.63 -12.36
CA GLU A 20 -0.20 -6.47 -12.93
C GLU A 20 -1.21 -5.66 -13.75
N LYS A 21 -1.52 -4.44 -13.30
CA LYS A 21 -2.41 -3.52 -14.02
C LYS A 21 -1.70 -2.75 -15.14
N GLY A 22 -0.40 -2.97 -15.36
CA GLY A 22 0.38 -2.36 -16.44
C GLY A 22 0.80 -0.90 -16.21
N TYR A 23 0.80 -0.42 -14.96
CA TYR A 23 1.15 0.96 -14.63
C TYR A 23 2.65 1.13 -14.41
N SER A 24 3.25 2.13 -15.05
CA SER A 24 4.62 2.55 -14.73
C SER A 24 4.66 3.36 -13.41
N GLN A 25 5.83 3.46 -12.80
CA GLN A 25 6.04 4.35 -11.65
C GLN A 25 5.73 5.82 -12.01
N GLN A 26 6.03 6.24 -13.23
CA GLN A 26 5.69 7.58 -13.73
C GLN A 26 4.19 7.81 -13.79
N LYS A 27 3.42 6.81 -14.27
CA LYS A 27 1.96 6.91 -14.33
C LYS A 27 1.34 7.01 -12.94
N ILE A 28 1.83 6.22 -11.99
CA ILE A 28 1.41 6.34 -10.57
C ILE A 28 1.81 7.68 -9.98
N GLY A 29 3.00 8.17 -10.30
CA GLY A 29 3.45 9.50 -9.91
C GLY A 29 2.46 10.57 -10.34
N TYR A 30 2.05 10.56 -11.61
CA TYR A 30 1.03 11.49 -12.12
C TYR A 30 -0.30 11.39 -11.35
N ILE A 31 -0.79 10.18 -11.07
CA ILE A 31 -2.05 9.96 -10.32
C ILE A 31 -1.97 10.48 -8.89
N LEU A 32 -0.81 10.32 -8.24
CA LEU A 32 -0.61 10.68 -6.84
C LEU A 32 -0.04 12.09 -6.63
N GLY A 33 0.26 12.83 -7.70
CA GLY A 33 0.96 14.12 -7.61
C GLY A 33 2.41 13.98 -7.11
N LEU A 34 3.06 12.85 -7.41
CA LEU A 34 4.44 12.53 -7.05
C LEU A 34 5.33 12.49 -8.29
N SER A 35 6.62 12.77 -8.12
CA SER A 35 7.62 12.49 -9.15
C SER A 35 7.88 10.98 -9.28
N ASN A 36 8.38 10.56 -10.44
CA ASN A 36 8.80 9.17 -10.67
C ASN A 36 9.82 8.68 -9.62
N GLY A 37 10.77 9.55 -9.23
CA GLY A 37 11.76 9.24 -8.20
C GLY A 37 11.16 9.05 -6.80
N GLN A 38 10.13 9.82 -6.45
CA GLN A 38 9.42 9.62 -5.18
C GLN A 38 8.70 8.27 -5.14
N VAL A 39 8.05 7.87 -6.23
CA VAL A 39 7.45 6.53 -6.33
C VAL A 39 8.53 5.44 -6.22
N GLY A 40 9.65 5.60 -6.91
CA GLY A 40 10.80 4.69 -6.80
C GLY A 40 11.34 4.58 -5.36
N ASN A 41 11.43 5.69 -4.64
CA ASN A 41 11.83 5.69 -3.23
C ASN A 41 10.80 5.01 -2.33
N ILE A 42 9.50 5.17 -2.61
CA ILE A 42 8.45 4.49 -1.85
C ILE A 42 8.52 2.98 -2.06
N GLU A 43 8.68 2.53 -3.30
CA GLU A 43 8.71 1.10 -3.63
C GLU A 43 10.04 0.40 -3.33
N SER A 44 11.09 1.16 -3.00
CA SER A 44 12.40 0.65 -2.63
C SER A 44 12.46 0.13 -1.19
N THR A 45 13.09 -1.02 -0.99
CA THR A 45 13.38 -1.57 0.35
C THR A 45 14.49 -0.81 1.09
N LYS A 46 15.26 0.02 0.38
CA LYS A 46 16.41 0.77 0.93
C LYS A 46 16.04 2.14 1.48
N GLN A 47 14.82 2.60 1.22
CA GLN A 47 14.35 3.95 1.54
C GLN A 47 13.24 3.90 2.59
N THR A 48 13.07 4.98 3.34
CA THR A 48 12.09 5.07 4.44
C THR A 48 10.71 5.53 4.01
N HIS A 49 10.60 6.27 2.91
CA HIS A 49 9.36 6.84 2.39
C HIS A 49 8.29 5.76 2.14
N LYS A 50 7.06 6.00 2.60
CA LYS A 50 5.92 5.09 2.40
C LYS A 50 4.75 5.85 1.77
N TYR A 51 3.81 5.12 1.16
CA TYR A 51 2.54 5.73 0.74
C TYR A 51 1.78 6.19 1.98
N THR A 52 1.14 7.35 1.91
CA THR A 52 0.16 7.75 2.93
C THR A 52 -1.13 6.94 2.77
N LEU A 53 -1.96 6.86 3.81
CA LEU A 53 -3.27 6.21 3.70
C LEU A 53 -4.15 6.83 2.60
N SER A 54 -4.07 8.15 2.41
CA SER A 54 -4.77 8.83 1.32
C SER A 54 -4.29 8.40 -0.07
N GLN A 55 -2.98 8.24 -0.26
CA GLN A 55 -2.40 7.73 -1.50
C GLN A 55 -2.81 6.28 -1.75
N ILE A 56 -2.76 5.42 -0.72
CA ILE A 56 -3.23 4.03 -0.81
C ILE A 56 -4.70 4.00 -1.21
N ARG A 57 -5.56 4.85 -0.60
CA ARG A 57 -6.98 4.92 -0.95
C ARG A 57 -7.20 5.35 -2.40
N THR A 58 -6.39 6.28 -2.91
CA THR A 58 -6.42 6.68 -4.33
C THR A 58 -6.01 5.51 -5.24
N LEU A 59 -4.94 4.79 -4.91
CA LEU A 59 -4.51 3.60 -5.66
C LEU A 59 -5.58 2.50 -5.65
N CYS A 60 -6.26 2.27 -4.51
CA CYS A 60 -7.36 1.30 -4.46
C CYS A 60 -8.48 1.65 -5.44
N LYS A 61 -8.84 2.94 -5.54
CA LYS A 61 -9.84 3.42 -6.51
C LYS A 61 -9.37 3.19 -7.95
N GLU A 62 -8.13 3.56 -8.26
CA GLU A 62 -7.55 3.38 -9.60
C GLU A 62 -7.49 1.91 -10.00
N PHE A 63 -7.07 1.04 -9.09
CA PHE A 63 -6.91 -0.40 -9.36
C PHE A 63 -8.21 -1.19 -9.25
N HIS A 64 -9.30 -0.55 -8.82
CA HIS A 64 -10.61 -1.15 -8.60
C HIS A 64 -10.56 -2.30 -7.58
N VAL A 65 -9.82 -2.10 -6.48
CA VAL A 65 -9.67 -3.06 -5.38
C VAL A 65 -10.20 -2.48 -4.07
N ARG A 66 -10.66 -3.37 -3.18
CA ARG A 66 -11.13 -2.93 -1.85
C ARG A 66 -9.95 -2.74 -0.91
N ILE A 67 -10.08 -1.86 0.08
CA ILE A 67 -8.92 -1.49 0.94
C ILE A 67 -8.49 -2.66 1.83
N GLU A 68 -9.44 -3.48 2.29
CA GLU A 68 -9.17 -4.69 3.06
C GLU A 68 -8.35 -5.70 2.27
N GLN A 69 -8.48 -5.75 0.94
CA GLN A 69 -7.61 -6.60 0.11
C GLN A 69 -6.15 -6.15 0.13
N ILE A 70 -5.85 -4.93 0.58
CA ILE A 70 -4.48 -4.45 0.76
C ILE A 70 -3.94 -4.85 2.13
N PHE A 71 -4.75 -4.68 3.19
CA PHE A 71 -4.28 -4.79 4.58
C PHE A 71 -4.52 -6.16 5.23
N LEU A 72 -5.46 -6.95 4.70
CA LEU A 72 -5.82 -8.29 5.18
C LEU A 72 -5.35 -9.37 4.20
N GLU A 73 -5.18 -10.58 4.73
CA GLU A 73 -4.97 -11.83 4.01
C GLU A 73 -6.29 -12.64 3.92
N GLU A 74 -6.33 -13.67 3.08
CA GLU A 74 -7.56 -14.47 2.89
C GLU A 74 -8.06 -15.10 4.20
N ASP A 75 -7.14 -15.60 5.02
CA ASP A 75 -7.44 -16.23 6.32
C ASP A 75 -7.99 -15.23 7.35
N ASP A 76 -7.72 -13.93 7.19
CA ASP A 76 -8.23 -12.90 8.11
C ASP A 76 -9.76 -12.72 7.99
N HIS A 77 -10.39 -13.22 6.92
CA HIS A 77 -11.83 -13.11 6.71
C HIS A 77 -12.67 -14.09 7.54
N GLU A 78 -12.02 -15.06 8.20
CA GLU A 78 -12.69 -16.03 9.08
C GLU A 78 -12.96 -15.45 10.49
N THR A 79 -12.39 -14.29 10.81
CA THR A 79 -12.59 -13.63 12.11
C THR A 79 -13.95 -12.95 12.21
N LYS A 80 -14.56 -13.00 13.40
CA LYS A 80 -15.86 -12.36 13.68
C LYS A 80 -15.78 -10.82 13.66
N ASP A 81 -14.60 -10.26 13.92
CA ASP A 81 -14.38 -8.81 14.09
C ASP A 81 -13.42 -8.25 13.02
N VAL A 82 -13.69 -8.56 11.75
CA VAL A 82 -12.83 -8.22 10.60
C VAL A 82 -12.58 -6.71 10.43
N ILE A 83 -13.52 -5.87 10.87
CA ILE A 83 -13.39 -4.41 10.79
C ILE A 83 -12.36 -3.88 11.81
N ASP A 84 -12.39 -4.39 13.04
CA ASP A 84 -11.43 -3.98 14.06
C ASP A 84 -10.02 -4.44 13.66
N LEU A 85 -9.89 -5.66 13.16
CA LEU A 85 -8.64 -6.16 12.60
C LEU A 85 -8.14 -5.27 11.45
N LEU A 86 -9.00 -4.86 10.53
CA LEU A 86 -8.63 -3.95 9.44
C LEU A 86 -8.11 -2.61 9.97
N ILE A 87 -8.76 -2.03 10.97
CA ILE A 87 -8.34 -0.77 11.59
C ILE A 87 -6.97 -0.94 12.25
N ASP A 88 -6.75 -2.01 13.01
CA ASP A 88 -5.48 -2.31 13.67
C ASP A 88 -4.33 -2.45 12.66
N ARG A 89 -4.59 -3.11 11.54
CA ARG A 89 -3.64 -3.26 10.43
C ARG A 89 -3.30 -1.92 9.78
N ILE A 90 -4.29 -1.05 9.57
CA ILE A 90 -4.06 0.31 9.06
C ILE A 90 -3.23 1.14 10.04
N ILE A 91 -3.51 1.05 11.34
CA ILE A 91 -2.74 1.74 12.39
C ILE A 91 -1.30 1.23 12.40
N ALA A 92 -1.09 -0.10 12.41
CA ALA A 92 0.23 -0.72 12.39
C ALA A 92 1.07 -0.34 11.15
N TYR A 93 0.42 -0.06 10.02
CA TYR A 93 1.11 0.50 8.84
C TYR A 93 1.50 1.97 9.04
N GLY A 94 0.60 2.75 9.62
CA GLY A 94 0.74 4.20 9.84
C GLY A 94 1.83 4.55 10.85
N GLU A 95 1.96 3.76 11.91
CA GLU A 95 2.97 3.94 12.94
C GLU A 95 4.39 3.68 12.41
N SER A 96 5.39 4.35 13.00
CA SER A 96 6.78 4.44 12.54
C SER A 96 7.73 3.74 13.51
#